data_AF-A0A933PIN2-F1
#
_entry.id   AF-A0A933PIN2-F1
#
_cell.length_a   1.000
_cell.length_b   1.000
_cell.length_c   1.000
_cell.angle_alpha   90.00
_cell.angle_beta   90.00
_cell.angle_gamma   90.00
#
_symmetry.space_group_name_H-M   'P 1'
#
loop_
_entity.id
_entity.type
_entity.pdbx_description
1 polymer ?
#
loop_
_entity_poly.entity_id
_entity_poly.type
_entity_poly.pdbx_seq_one_letter_code
_entity_poly.pdbx_strand_id
1 'polypeptide(L)'
;MTNPRPRRALRLLQGSATTVHVVALCLAVAVLVIAFVPGAPVTVQLPAHLFGTPAPLTGTLPGAALDPAGQLAFTLADPTPVQRLLQAAIIVPDLLVVAEVARRLAGLLRSAREHDPFTAQTVRRLTTVAKIAALGGSATWLLGVVAAWGLASTVVDPWVPVQPTGGLLGWLAVGLVIAGFAQLVDRGVDLRSELDTVI
;
A
#
# COMPACT_ATOMS: atom_id res chain seq x y z
N MET A 1 20.21 -31.60 20.09
CA MET A 1 19.39 -31.56 18.87
C MET A 1 18.84 -30.15 18.68
N THR A 2 19.54 -29.31 17.90
CA THR A 2 19.11 -27.93 17.62
C THR A 2 18.03 -27.93 16.55
N ASN A 3 16.84 -27.45 16.90
CA ASN A 3 15.67 -27.45 16.03
C ASN A 3 15.94 -26.57 14.77
N PRO A 4 15.96 -27.10 13.53
CA PRO A 4 16.32 -26.34 12.32
C PRO A 4 15.26 -25.31 11.87
N ARG A 5 14.18 -25.16 12.65
CA ARG A 5 12.98 -24.36 12.32
C ARG A 5 13.22 -22.85 12.11
N PRO A 6 14.04 -22.12 12.90
CA PRO A 6 14.09 -20.66 12.81
C PRO A 6 14.77 -20.16 11.52
N ARG A 7 15.79 -20.87 11.02
CA ARG A 7 16.49 -20.51 9.77
C ARG A 7 15.61 -20.68 8.53
N ARG A 8 14.69 -21.65 8.53
CA ARG A 8 13.75 -21.87 7.43
C ARG A 8 12.67 -20.79 7.40
N ALA A 9 12.13 -20.39 8.55
CA ALA A 9 11.15 -19.31 8.64
C ALA A 9 11.71 -17.97 8.13
N LEU A 10 12.92 -17.58 8.57
CA LEU A 10 13.56 -16.34 8.10
C LEU A 10 13.85 -16.34 6.60
N ARG A 11 14.21 -17.50 6.02
CA ARG A 11 14.37 -17.66 4.57
C ARG A 11 13.06 -17.42 3.82
N LEU A 12 11.95 -17.99 4.32
CA LEU A 12 10.64 -17.82 3.71
C LEU A 12 10.16 -16.36 3.79
N LEU A 13 10.34 -15.72 4.95
CA LEU A 13 10.01 -14.30 5.14
C LEU A 13 10.84 -13.41 4.21
N GLN A 14 12.16 -13.65 4.10
CA GLN A 14 13.00 -12.90 3.18
C GLN A 14 12.59 -13.12 1.72
N GLY A 15 12.27 -14.35 1.34
CA GLY A 15 11.76 -14.69 0.01
C GLY A 15 10.48 -13.92 -0.31
N SER A 16 9.49 -13.99 0.59
CA SER A 16 8.23 -13.26 0.43
C SER A 16 8.41 -11.75 0.33
N ALA A 17 9.24 -11.13 1.18
CA ALA A 17 9.53 -9.70 1.12
C ALA A 17 10.21 -9.30 -0.20
N THR A 18 11.12 -10.13 -0.71
CA THR A 18 11.77 -9.90 -2.01
C THR A 18 10.77 -10.03 -3.15
N THR A 19 9.90 -11.04 -3.12
CA THR A 19 8.83 -11.20 -4.10
C THR A 19 7.87 -10.02 -4.09
N VAL A 20 7.42 -9.57 -2.92
CA VAL A 20 6.55 -8.39 -2.78
C VAL A 20 7.23 -7.15 -3.37
N HIS A 21 8.51 -6.93 -3.06
CA HIS A 21 9.27 -5.81 -3.63
C HIS A 21 9.30 -5.85 -5.16
N VAL A 22 9.67 -6.99 -5.75
CA VAL A 22 9.76 -7.15 -7.21
C VAL A 22 8.38 -6.99 -7.86
N VAL A 23 7.35 -7.64 -7.34
CA VAL A 23 5.99 -7.54 -7.86
C VAL A 23 5.48 -6.10 -7.79
N ALA A 24 5.66 -5.42 -6.67
CA ALA A 24 5.24 -4.03 -6.52
C ALA A 24 5.95 -3.10 -7.52
N LEU A 25 7.26 -3.28 -7.73
CA LEU A 25 8.02 -2.50 -8.71
C LEU A 25 7.56 -2.80 -10.15
N CYS A 26 7.38 -4.08 -10.49
CA CYS A 26 6.88 -4.48 -11.80
C CYS A 26 5.48 -3.91 -12.08
N LEU A 27 4.57 -3.94 -11.09
CA LEU A 27 3.25 -3.35 -11.20
C LEU A 27 3.32 -1.83 -11.36
N ALA A 28 4.19 -1.15 -10.61
CA ALA A 28 4.36 0.31 -10.74
C ALA A 28 4.82 0.69 -12.16
N VAL A 29 5.79 -0.05 -12.70
CA VAL A 29 6.27 0.12 -14.08
C VAL A 29 5.16 -0.19 -15.08
N ALA A 30 4.41 -1.28 -14.90
CA ALA A 30 3.31 -1.65 -15.79
C ALA A 30 2.22 -0.57 -15.83
N VAL A 31 1.79 -0.06 -14.67
CA VAL A 31 0.81 1.03 -14.57
C VAL A 31 1.33 2.28 -15.26
N LEU A 32 2.59 2.64 -15.06
CA LEU A 32 3.20 3.80 -15.70
C LEU A 32 3.20 3.61 -17.23
N VAL A 33 3.64 2.45 -17.73
CA VAL A 33 3.64 2.14 -19.16
C VAL A 33 2.22 2.24 -19.73
N ILE A 34 1.23 1.61 -19.09
CA ILE A 34 -0.18 1.66 -19.50
C ILE A 34 -0.70 3.10 -19.56
N ALA A 35 -0.35 3.93 -18.57
CA ALA A 35 -0.76 5.34 -18.55
C ALA A 35 -0.25 6.15 -19.75
N PHE A 36 0.86 5.73 -20.37
CA PHE A 36 1.40 6.35 -21.58
C PHE A 36 0.93 5.71 -22.89
N VAL A 37 0.30 4.52 -22.85
CA VAL A 37 -0.27 3.89 -24.05
C VAL A 37 -1.48 4.71 -24.53
N PRO A 38 -1.47 5.23 -25.79
CA PRO A 38 -2.61 5.95 -26.35
C PRO A 38 -3.87 5.09 -26.39
N GLY A 39 -5.02 5.65 -25.98
CA GLY A 39 -6.31 4.95 -25.99
C GLY A 39 -6.50 3.91 -24.88
N ALA A 40 -5.56 3.79 -23.93
CA ALA A 40 -5.76 2.92 -22.78
C ALA A 40 -6.91 3.47 -21.92
N PRO A 41 -7.96 2.66 -21.63
CA PRO A 41 -9.12 3.14 -20.90
C PRO A 41 -8.78 3.44 -19.44
N VAL A 42 -9.46 4.43 -18.86
CA VAL A 42 -9.35 4.79 -17.43
C VAL A 42 -10.67 4.50 -16.75
N THR A 43 -10.63 3.79 -15.62
CA THR A 43 -11.81 3.53 -14.80
C THR A 43 -11.88 4.49 -13.63
N VAL A 44 -13.04 5.12 -13.43
CA VAL A 44 -13.33 6.03 -12.32
C VAL A 44 -14.49 5.45 -11.53
N GLN A 45 -14.33 5.36 -10.22
CA GLN A 45 -15.41 4.96 -9.32
C GLN A 45 -16.16 6.21 -8.87
N LEU A 46 -17.46 6.27 -9.14
CA LEU A 46 -18.31 7.39 -8.77
C LEU A 46 -19.47 6.91 -7.89
N PRO A 47 -19.82 7.64 -6.82
CA PRO A 47 -20.95 7.29 -5.98
C PRO A 47 -22.25 7.18 -6.76
N ALA A 48 -23.00 6.10 -6.52
CA ALA A 48 -24.24 5.80 -7.26
C ALA A 48 -25.32 6.88 -7.08
N HIS A 49 -25.38 7.52 -5.91
CA HIS A 49 -26.37 8.57 -5.60
C HIS A 49 -26.24 9.85 -6.44
N LEU A 50 -25.14 10.03 -7.17
CA LEU A 50 -24.92 11.18 -8.05
C LEU A 50 -25.72 11.09 -9.35
N PHE A 51 -26.10 9.87 -9.71
CA PHE A 51 -26.89 9.60 -10.89
C PHE A 51 -28.34 9.55 -10.42
N GLY A 52 -29.19 10.42 -10.99
CA GLY A 52 -30.63 10.33 -10.80
C GLY A 52 -31.13 8.92 -11.13
N THR A 53 -32.33 8.55 -10.61
CA THR A 53 -32.95 7.21 -10.73
C THR A 53 -32.41 6.47 -11.96
N PRO A 54 -31.52 5.47 -11.78
CA PRO A 54 -30.85 4.85 -12.89
C PRO A 54 -31.90 4.42 -13.90
N ALA A 55 -31.66 4.64 -15.19
CA ALA A 55 -32.40 3.91 -16.21
C ALA A 55 -32.46 2.44 -15.77
N PRO A 56 -33.64 1.78 -15.85
CA PRO A 56 -33.83 0.47 -15.23
C PRO A 56 -32.66 -0.43 -15.61
N LEU A 57 -31.92 -0.88 -14.59
CA LEU A 57 -30.73 -1.70 -14.79
C LEU A 57 -31.15 -2.96 -15.54
N THR A 58 -30.79 -3.03 -16.81
CA THR A 58 -31.12 -4.20 -17.64
C THR A 58 -30.20 -5.36 -17.24
N GLY A 59 -30.76 -6.56 -17.14
CA GLY A 59 -29.98 -7.77 -16.83
C GLY A 59 -29.79 -8.06 -15.34
N THR A 60 -30.44 -7.32 -14.44
CA THR A 60 -30.48 -7.67 -13.01
C THR A 60 -31.56 -8.71 -12.72
N LEU A 61 -31.29 -9.60 -11.75
CA LEU A 61 -32.31 -10.52 -11.24
C LEU A 61 -33.42 -9.75 -10.48
N PRO A 62 -34.66 -10.28 -10.46
CA PRO A 62 -35.72 -9.72 -9.62
C PRO A 62 -35.27 -9.60 -8.16
N GLY A 63 -35.47 -8.42 -7.56
CA GLY A 63 -35.07 -8.13 -6.18
C GLY A 63 -33.67 -7.55 -6.01
N ALA A 64 -32.87 -7.45 -7.08
CA ALA A 64 -31.62 -6.69 -7.05
C ALA A 64 -31.91 -5.18 -7.14
N ALA A 65 -31.33 -4.40 -6.23
CA ALA A 65 -31.39 -2.95 -6.23
C ALA A 65 -29.97 -2.37 -6.23
N LEU A 66 -29.80 -1.20 -6.83
CA LEU A 66 -28.56 -0.45 -6.73
C LEU A 66 -28.45 0.12 -5.32
N ASP A 67 -27.36 -0.18 -4.62
CA ASP A 67 -27.05 0.45 -3.34
C ASP A 67 -26.76 1.95 -3.58
N PRO A 68 -27.54 2.88 -3.00
CA PRO A 68 -27.27 4.32 -3.11
C PRO A 68 -25.91 4.73 -2.53
N ALA A 69 -25.41 3.96 -1.55
CA ALA A 69 -24.07 4.13 -0.98
C ALA A 69 -22.98 3.43 -1.81
N GLY A 70 -23.36 2.67 -2.83
CA GLY A 70 -22.46 1.94 -3.71
C GLY A 70 -21.64 2.85 -4.63
N GLN A 71 -20.61 2.26 -5.23
CA GLN A 71 -19.76 2.88 -6.24
C GLN A 71 -20.08 2.26 -7.60
N LEU A 72 -20.20 3.11 -8.62
CA LEU A 72 -20.35 2.71 -10.02
C LEU A 72 -19.02 2.95 -10.75
N ALA A 73 -18.57 1.94 -11.47
CA ALA A 73 -17.36 2.03 -12.28
C ALA A 73 -17.70 2.62 -13.66
N PHE A 74 -17.13 3.77 -13.98
CA PHE A 74 -17.20 4.42 -15.28
C PHE A 74 -15.89 4.22 -16.02
N THR A 75 -15.97 3.73 -17.25
CA THR A 75 -14.80 3.56 -18.11
C THR A 75 -14.76 4.69 -19.13
N LEU A 76 -13.74 5.52 -19.08
CA LEU A 76 -13.44 6.51 -20.10
C LEU A 76 -12.76 5.80 -21.26
N ALA A 77 -13.41 5.75 -22.42
CA ALA A 77 -12.89 5.09 -23.62
C ALA A 77 -11.68 5.85 -24.21
N ASP A 78 -11.74 7.19 -24.23
CA ASP A 78 -10.69 8.05 -24.78
C ASP A 78 -10.19 9.05 -23.73
N PRO A 79 -9.46 8.60 -22.69
CA PRO A 79 -9.02 9.47 -21.63
C PRO A 79 -7.90 10.39 -22.08
N THR A 80 -8.00 11.65 -21.67
CA THR A 80 -6.96 12.65 -21.90
C THR A 80 -5.64 12.25 -21.22
N PRO A 81 -4.48 12.76 -21.68
CA PRO A 81 -3.20 12.51 -21.00
C PRO A 81 -3.22 12.89 -19.51
N VAL A 82 -3.93 13.96 -19.14
CA VAL A 82 -4.07 14.41 -17.76
C VAL A 82 -4.85 13.39 -16.93
N GLN A 83 -5.96 12.85 -17.44
CA GLN A 83 -6.74 11.81 -16.76
C GLN A 83 -5.92 10.53 -16.54
N ARG A 84 -5.09 10.13 -17.52
CA ARG A 84 -4.18 8.99 -17.38
C ARG A 84 -3.09 9.23 -16.33
N LEU A 85 -2.53 10.45 -16.28
CA LEU A 85 -1.55 10.84 -15.25
C LEU A 85 -2.16 10.88 -13.85
N LEU A 86 -3.39 11.39 -13.70
CA LEU A 86 -4.12 11.36 -12.43
C LEU A 86 -4.38 9.92 -11.98
N GLN A 87 -4.80 9.04 -12.89
CA GLN A 87 -4.97 7.62 -12.59
C GLN A 87 -3.65 6.97 -12.13
N ALA A 88 -2.54 7.27 -12.80
CA ALA A 88 -1.23 6.78 -12.39
C ALA A 88 -0.82 7.32 -11.01
N ALA A 89 -1.12 8.59 -10.71
CA ALA A 89 -0.83 9.21 -9.42
C ALA A 89 -1.62 8.60 -8.25
N ILE A 90 -2.76 7.95 -8.51
CA ILE A 90 -3.52 7.21 -7.50
C ILE A 90 -2.78 5.93 -7.08
N ILE A 91 -2.14 5.23 -8.01
CA ILE A 91 -1.65 3.86 -7.81
C ILE A 91 -0.13 3.79 -7.62
N VAL A 92 0.62 4.48 -8.49
CA VAL A 92 2.09 4.33 -8.56
C VAL A 92 2.79 4.71 -7.26
N PRO A 93 2.48 5.84 -6.60
CA PRO A 93 3.15 6.21 -5.36
C PRO A 93 2.98 5.16 -4.25
N ASP A 94 1.78 4.59 -4.12
CA ASP A 94 1.48 3.56 -3.12
C ASP A 94 2.33 2.29 -3.36
N LEU A 95 2.40 1.82 -4.61
CA LEU A 95 3.24 0.69 -5.00
C LEU A 95 4.72 0.93 -4.72
N LEU A 96 5.22 2.16 -4.91
CA LEU A 96 6.61 2.51 -4.61
C LEU A 96 6.89 2.48 -3.11
N VAL A 97 5.96 2.92 -2.27
CA VAL A 97 6.08 2.82 -0.80
C VAL A 97 6.08 1.35 -0.37
N VAL A 98 5.16 0.53 -0.89
CA VAL A 98 5.15 -0.93 -0.64
C VAL A 98 6.48 -1.56 -1.03
N ALA A 99 6.98 -1.24 -2.22
CA ALA A 99 8.25 -1.76 -2.72
C ALA A 99 9.42 -1.37 -1.80
N GLU A 100 9.48 -0.12 -1.35
CA GLU A 100 10.54 0.38 -0.46
C GLU A 100 10.49 -0.27 0.93
N VAL A 101 9.30 -0.41 1.52
CA VAL A 101 9.10 -1.11 2.80
C VAL A 101 9.56 -2.56 2.69
N ALA A 102 9.11 -3.26 1.65
CA ALA A 102 9.47 -4.66 1.40
C ALA A 102 10.98 -4.85 1.18
N ARG A 103 11.62 -3.96 0.42
CA ARG A 103 13.08 -3.95 0.19
C ARG A 103 13.85 -3.84 1.50
N ARG A 104 13.47 -2.90 2.37
CA ARG A 104 14.13 -2.69 3.67
C ARG A 104 13.92 -3.86 4.62
N LEU A 105 12.71 -4.43 4.66
CA LEU A 105 12.43 -5.63 5.46
C LEU A 105 13.24 -6.83 4.96
N ALA A 106 13.34 -7.04 3.64
CA ALA A 106 14.19 -8.10 3.08
C ALA A 106 15.67 -7.93 3.48
N GLY A 107 16.18 -6.69 3.48
CA GLY A 107 17.53 -6.37 3.96
C GLY A 107 17.72 -6.65 5.45
N LEU A 108 16.73 -6.30 6.29
CA LEU A 108 16.74 -6.60 7.72
C LEU A 108 16.75 -8.09 8.01
N LEU A 109 15.88 -8.85 7.33
CA LEU A 109 15.79 -10.30 7.46
C LEU A 109 17.07 -11.00 6.99
N ARG A 110 17.72 -10.49 5.94
CA ARG A 110 19.03 -10.98 5.51
C ARG A 110 20.09 -10.72 6.58
N SER A 111 20.16 -9.49 7.10
CA SER A 111 21.10 -9.12 8.17
C SER A 111 20.91 -9.98 9.42
N ALA A 112 19.67 -10.21 9.86
CA ALA A 112 19.34 -11.04 11.02
C ALA A 112 19.65 -12.54 10.83
N ARG A 113 19.83 -13.01 9.59
CA ARG A 113 20.27 -14.38 9.30
C ARG A 113 21.78 -14.55 9.40
N GLU A 114 22.53 -13.50 9.06
CA GLU A 114 23.99 -13.50 9.01
C GLU A 114 24.61 -13.02 10.32
N HIS A 115 23.92 -12.13 11.03
CA HIS A 115 24.38 -11.44 12.22
C HIS A 115 23.32 -11.49 13.32
N ASP A 116 23.71 -11.02 14.49
CA ASP A 116 22.83 -10.87 15.65
C ASP A 116 21.65 -9.92 15.36
N PRO A 117 20.39 -10.37 15.53
CA PRO A 117 19.23 -9.51 15.33
C PRO A 117 19.05 -8.45 16.43
N PHE A 118 19.53 -8.71 17.64
CA PHE A 118 19.34 -7.82 18.79
C PHE A 118 20.46 -6.78 18.84
N THR A 119 20.35 -5.78 17.98
CA THR A 119 21.27 -4.63 17.97
C THR A 119 20.52 -3.31 17.87
N ALA A 120 21.10 -2.26 18.47
CA ALA A 120 20.60 -0.89 18.33
C ALA A 120 20.55 -0.41 16.86
N GLN A 121 21.33 -1.03 15.97
CA GLN A 121 21.25 -0.76 14.53
C GLN A 121 19.98 -1.35 13.92
N THR A 122 19.62 -2.58 14.27
CA THR A 122 18.37 -3.23 13.83
C THR A 122 17.16 -2.42 14.30
N VAL A 123 17.13 -1.97 15.55
CA VAL A 123 16.05 -1.14 16.12
C VAL A 123 15.87 0.16 15.31
N ARG A 124 16.96 0.88 15.04
CA ARG A 124 16.93 2.12 14.23
C ARG A 124 16.41 1.88 12.82
N ARG A 125 16.84 0.79 12.19
CA ARG A 125 16.38 0.40 10.85
C ARG A 125 14.90 0.03 10.85
N LEU A 126 14.41 -0.79 11.79
CA LEU A 126 12.99 -1.12 11.93
C LEU A 126 12.14 0.13 12.19
N THR A 127 12.60 1.02 13.07
CA THR A 127 11.94 2.31 13.33
C THR A 127 11.86 3.16 12.07
N THR A 128 12.89 3.13 11.22
CA THR A 128 12.88 3.82 9.93
C THR A 128 11.85 3.21 8.98
N VAL A 129 11.75 1.88 8.91
CA VAL A 129 10.73 1.19 8.12
C VAL A 129 9.32 1.53 8.61
N ALA A 130 9.11 1.54 9.93
CA ALA A 130 7.83 1.95 10.53
C ALA A 130 7.44 3.38 10.13
N LYS A 131 8.38 4.33 10.19
CA LYS A 131 8.16 5.71 9.77
C LYS A 131 7.83 5.83 8.28
N ILE A 132 8.55 5.10 7.42
CA ILE A 132 8.28 5.11 5.97
C ILE A 132 6.90 4.52 5.69
N ALA A 133 6.53 3.40 6.32
CA ALA A 133 5.22 2.80 6.14
C ALA A 133 4.09 3.73 6.62
N ALA A 134 4.22 4.29 7.83
CA ALA A 134 3.22 5.20 8.39
C ALA A 134 3.13 6.50 7.59
N LEU A 135 4.21 7.25 7.50
CA LEU A 135 4.22 8.60 6.92
C LEU A 135 4.15 8.54 5.39
N GLY A 136 4.95 7.67 4.77
CA GLY A 136 4.95 7.49 3.32
C GLY A 136 3.60 6.98 2.83
N GLY A 137 3.06 5.93 3.46
CA GLY A 137 1.74 5.40 3.13
C GLY A 137 0.60 6.40 3.35
N SER A 138 0.66 7.18 4.44
CA SER A 138 -0.32 8.25 4.68
C SER A 138 -0.25 9.36 3.63
N ALA A 139 0.97 9.75 3.23
CA ALA A 139 1.18 10.77 2.21
C ALA A 139 0.72 10.30 0.82
N THR A 140 1.00 9.05 0.45
CA THR A 140 0.53 8.49 -0.83
C THR A 140 -0.98 8.31 -0.86
N TRP A 141 -1.59 7.93 0.26
CA TRP A 141 -3.05 7.92 0.40
C TRP A 141 -3.65 9.31 0.16
N LEU A 142 -3.11 10.35 0.80
CA LEU A 142 -3.60 11.72 0.61
C LEU A 142 -3.43 12.19 -0.83
N LEU A 143 -2.30 11.88 -1.46
CA LEU A 143 -2.07 12.15 -2.87
C LEU A 143 -3.09 11.42 -3.75
N GLY A 144 -3.40 10.17 -3.43
CA GLY A 144 -4.42 9.38 -4.13
C GLY A 144 -5.82 9.98 -3.99
N VAL A 145 -6.19 10.50 -2.82
CA VAL A 145 -7.44 11.25 -2.61
C VAL A 145 -7.52 12.46 -3.54
N VAL A 146 -6.47 13.29 -3.55
CA VAL A 146 -6.41 14.51 -4.37
C VAL A 146 -6.43 14.18 -5.86
N ALA A 147 -5.69 13.15 -6.29
CA ALA A 147 -5.68 12.69 -7.67
C ALA A 147 -7.03 12.12 -8.11
N ALA A 148 -7.70 11.36 -7.25
CA ALA A 148 -9.04 10.83 -7.50
C ALA A 148 -10.09 11.94 -7.59
N TRP A 149 -10.00 12.96 -6.74
CA TRP A 149 -10.83 14.17 -6.84
C TRP A 149 -10.59 14.92 -8.14
N GLY A 150 -9.33 15.15 -8.50
CA GLY A 150 -8.96 15.75 -9.77
C GLY A 150 -9.52 14.97 -10.95
N LEU A 151 -9.42 13.64 -10.91
CA LEU A 151 -9.95 12.77 -11.96
C LEU A 151 -11.48 12.83 -12.03
N ALA A 152 -12.18 12.76 -10.90
CA ALA A 152 -13.64 12.84 -10.85
C ALA A 152 -14.16 14.19 -11.35
N SER A 153 -13.46 15.30 -11.04
CA SER A 153 -13.82 16.65 -11.51
C SER A 153 -13.76 16.81 -13.04
N THR A 154 -13.12 15.87 -13.76
CA THR A 154 -13.14 15.84 -15.23
C THR A 154 -14.36 15.14 -15.82
N VAL A 155 -15.16 14.47 -14.99
CA VAL A 155 -16.32 13.64 -15.40
C VAL A 155 -17.62 14.14 -14.79
N VAL A 156 -17.58 14.67 -13.57
CA VAL A 156 -18.74 15.14 -12.80
C VAL A 156 -18.43 16.52 -12.21
N ASP A 157 -19.46 17.19 -11.69
CA ASP A 157 -19.30 18.48 -11.00
C ASP A 157 -18.24 18.42 -9.88
N PRO A 158 -17.46 19.50 -9.66
CA PRO A 158 -16.26 19.49 -8.80
C PRO A 158 -16.50 19.20 -7.32
N TRP A 159 -17.75 19.24 -6.86
CA TRP A 159 -18.13 19.19 -5.44
C TRP A 159 -18.55 17.80 -4.97
N VAL A 160 -18.33 16.78 -5.80
CA VAL A 160 -18.66 15.40 -5.48
C VAL A 160 -17.58 14.78 -4.59
N PRO A 161 -17.93 14.30 -3.38
CA PRO A 161 -16.98 13.59 -2.54
C PRO A 161 -16.68 12.19 -3.12
N VAL A 162 -15.45 12.00 -3.58
CA VAL A 162 -14.93 10.66 -3.93
C VAL A 162 -14.47 9.96 -2.65
N GLN A 163 -15.00 8.77 -2.38
CA GLN A 163 -14.49 7.94 -1.30
C GLN A 163 -13.19 7.24 -1.77
N PRO A 164 -12.04 7.51 -1.12
CA PRO A 164 -10.82 6.81 -1.44
C PRO A 164 -10.94 5.33 -1.09
N THR A 165 -10.43 4.48 -1.97
CA THR A 165 -10.27 3.05 -1.69
C THR A 165 -9.06 2.86 -0.77
N GLY A 166 -9.25 2.18 0.35
CA GLY A 166 -8.21 2.01 1.37
C GLY A 166 -8.17 3.16 2.38
N GLY A 167 -7.52 2.92 3.52
CA GLY A 167 -7.58 3.83 4.66
C GLY A 167 -6.22 4.29 5.14
N LEU A 168 -6.12 5.59 5.43
CA LEU A 168 -5.06 6.19 6.26
C LEU A 168 -4.73 5.33 7.49
N LEU A 169 -5.78 4.81 8.14
CA LEU A 169 -5.66 3.92 9.30
C LEU A 169 -4.91 2.62 9.01
N GLY A 170 -5.03 2.07 7.80
CA GLY A 170 -4.30 0.87 7.39
C GLY A 170 -2.80 1.10 7.37
N TRP A 171 -2.35 2.20 6.77
CA TRP A 171 -0.93 2.57 6.72
C TRP A 171 -0.36 2.89 8.11
N LEU A 172 -1.14 3.59 8.94
CA LEU A 172 -0.76 3.86 10.32
C LEU A 172 -0.67 2.57 11.14
N ALA A 173 -1.61 1.64 10.99
CA ALA A 173 -1.59 0.36 11.67
C ALA A 173 -0.37 -0.47 11.27
N VAL A 174 -0.03 -0.54 9.97
CA VAL A 174 1.18 -1.23 9.49
C VAL A 174 2.44 -0.61 10.10
N GLY A 175 2.55 0.72 10.09
CA GLY A 175 3.68 1.41 10.72
C GLY A 175 3.77 1.15 12.23
N LEU A 176 2.64 1.15 12.93
CA LEU A 176 2.58 0.87 14.37
C LEU A 176 3.01 -0.55 14.70
N VAL A 177 2.56 -1.55 13.93
CA VAL A 177 2.97 -2.94 14.09
C VAL A 177 4.49 -3.08 13.95
N ILE A 178 5.08 -2.45 12.93
CA ILE A 178 6.54 -2.49 12.71
C ILE A 178 7.27 -1.75 13.85
N ALA A 179 6.74 -0.63 14.34
CA ALA A 179 7.29 0.09 15.48
C ALA A 179 7.24 -0.76 16.77
N GLY A 180 6.16 -1.50 16.99
CA GLY A 180 6.04 -2.44 18.10
C GLY A 180 7.12 -3.53 18.05
N PHE A 181 7.40 -4.08 16.87
CA PHE A 181 8.53 -5.00 16.69
C PHE A 181 9.88 -4.33 16.99
N ALA A 182 10.06 -3.06 16.59
CA ALA A 182 11.28 -2.32 16.92
C ALA A 182 11.48 -2.20 18.44
N GLN A 183 10.42 -1.85 19.18
CA GLN A 183 10.46 -1.76 20.65
C GLN A 183 10.70 -3.11 21.32
N LEU A 184 10.12 -4.19 20.78
CA LEU A 184 10.37 -5.53 21.30
C LEU A 184 11.84 -5.96 21.12
N VAL A 185 12.44 -5.61 19.98
CA VAL A 185 13.87 -5.85 19.75
C VAL A 185 14.72 -4.99 20.68
N ASP A 186 14.37 -3.72 20.86
CA ASP A 186 15.07 -2.78 21.76
C ASP A 186 15.11 -3.30 23.20
N ARG A 187 13.96 -3.76 23.72
CA ARG A 187 13.92 -4.38 25.04
C ARG A 187 14.77 -5.66 25.13
N GLY A 188 14.85 -6.42 24.04
CA GLY A 188 15.75 -7.57 23.94
C GLY A 188 17.23 -7.21 23.96
N VAL A 189 17.62 -6.04 23.44
CA VAL A 189 18.98 -5.51 23.53
C VAL A 189 19.32 -5.16 24.98
N ASP A 190 18.42 -4.47 25.67
CA ASP A 190 18.61 -4.10 27.08
C ASP A 190 18.74 -5.31 27.99
N LEU A 191 17.86 -6.31 27.84
CA LEU A 191 17.92 -7.53 28.65
C LEU A 191 19.24 -8.29 28.45
N ARG A 192 19.82 -8.20 27.26
CA ARG A 192 21.11 -8.83 26.98
C ARG A 192 22.27 -8.07 27.60
N SER A 193 22.25 -6.74 27.54
CA SER A 193 23.29 -5.94 28.18
C SER A 193 23.27 -6.09 29.70
N GLU A 194 22.09 -6.23 30.32
CA GLU A 194 21.95 -6.57 31.73
C GLU A 194 22.61 -7.93 32.06
N LEU A 195 22.36 -8.96 31.24
CA LEU A 195 22.96 -10.29 31.44
C LEU A 195 24.50 -10.28 31.30
N ASP A 196 25.03 -9.51 30.36
CA ASP A 196 26.47 -9.39 30.14
C ASP A 196 27.21 -8.71 31.32
N THR A 197 26.49 -8.04 32.24
CA THR A 197 27.10 -7.43 33.45
C THR A 197 27.20 -8.38 34.65
N VAL A 198 26.47 -9.50 34.63
CA VAL A 198 26.39 -10.45 35.78
C VAL A 198 27.42 -11.58 35.66
N ILE A 199 27.87 -11.87 34.44
CA ILE A 199 28.85 -12.93 34.12
C ILE A 199 30.24 -12.33 34.06
#